data_AF-A0ABD5MDV0-F1
#
_entry.id   AF-A0ABD5MDV0-F1
#
_cell.length_a   1.000
_cell.length_b   1.000
_cell.length_c   1.000
_cell.angle_alpha   90.00
_cell.angle_beta   90.00
_cell.angle_gamma   90.00
#
_symmetry.space_group_name_H-M   'P 1'
#
loop_
_entity.id
_entity.type
_entity.pdbx_description
1 polymer ?
#
loop_
_entity_poly.entity_id
_entity_poly.type
_entity_poly.pdbx_seq_one_letter_code
_entity_poly.pdbx_strand_id
1 'polypeptide(L)'
;MELRDLIDKDWNSYERKRFIKDDTKTKTDAFDPAEFKHDGFDDREAYLETYVPALAEEERLRAELNDFTPPRLSAINDSPYQALVIRFGVLRQLIQQPDYSMPKPQLLDAVQAWQRDIVESFDEDAFPETDDLIHLAKAGVDYNNDLDDSELHMIYSYFELHNRAADSKHEYYTWLDFFKRLASIGRFPKVSRSDSPEHARDTIEKGMWSLQEQALVYEVNDDSQSELVGIPEDYIPVIQDWLYYEMSDDNYLQMLDTLDVFDRQEVLIQAREMFGVTGKNYGKNQNRRENIVDAGVFPSELLKGVVEKEELKQIVDRYGLDAHKRRTDEMVTAIIEYFEQSQKSVDDSEPEVDLYLEAFEDIADGSVTQVPPQLQDLVDADNAEEKLDILFEDATGEIFREIFNLQGTNQLGQGASGVVADGEIEQDGKWLLWDNKRRRQQFRLGSDARSKIKNYIDTKDQQHDVEWFLIIAPDFTDQAATNATQLEMQVGKDIRLVRAADFKQLAELWRDEYADEDRELPLSIFYGSEVFDVDAATALLKTEFA
;
A
#
# COMPACT_ATOMS: atom_id res chain seq x y z
N MET A 1 8.60 5.55 2.54
CA MET A 1 9.24 6.73 3.15
C MET A 1 9.40 7.82 2.11
N GLU A 2 9.01 9.06 2.43
CA GLU A 2 9.19 10.20 1.53
C GLU A 2 10.59 10.81 1.66
N LEU A 3 11.04 11.54 0.64
CA LEU A 3 12.32 12.25 0.63
C LEU A 3 12.48 13.19 1.82
N ARG A 4 11.38 13.82 2.25
CA ARG A 4 11.35 14.76 3.37
C ARG A 4 11.67 14.11 4.71
N ASP A 5 11.44 12.80 4.84
CA ASP A 5 11.64 12.06 6.10
C ASP A 5 13.08 11.54 6.24
N LEU A 6 13.79 11.35 5.13
CA LEU A 6 15.14 10.78 5.10
C LEU A 6 16.18 11.60 5.91
N ILE A 7 15.97 12.91 6.06
CA ILE A 7 16.83 13.77 6.89
C ILE A 7 16.76 13.42 8.38
N ASP A 8 15.67 12.83 8.82
CA ASP A 8 15.39 12.55 10.24
C ASP A 8 15.63 11.06 10.61
N LYS A 9 15.81 10.16 9.63
CA LYS A 9 16.09 8.72 9.81
C LYS A 9 17.59 8.45 9.80
N ASP A 10 18.17 7.49 10.52
CA ASP A 10 19.63 7.18 10.54
C ASP A 10 20.16 6.64 9.20
N TRP A 11 20.01 7.50 8.21
CA TRP A 11 20.31 7.35 6.82
C TRP A 11 21.80 7.52 6.69
N ASN A 12 22.44 6.57 6.02
CA ASN A 12 23.88 6.46 5.97
C ASN A 12 24.51 7.84 5.71
N SER A 13 25.29 8.33 6.68
CA SER A 13 25.84 9.71 6.65
C SER A 13 26.62 10.03 5.36
N TYR A 14 27.08 8.97 4.68
CA TYR A 14 27.68 9.00 3.37
C TYR A 14 26.73 9.42 2.24
N GLU A 15 25.53 8.84 2.22
CA GLU A 15 24.48 9.08 1.24
C GLU A 15 23.88 10.47 1.42
N ARG A 16 23.59 10.85 2.68
CA ARG A 16 23.23 12.23 3.06
C ARG A 16 24.20 13.25 2.44
N LYS A 17 25.51 13.05 2.58
CA LYS A 17 26.51 14.00 2.05
C LYS A 17 26.60 14.04 0.52
N ARG A 18 26.15 13.00 -0.19
CA ARG A 18 26.25 12.89 -1.66
C ARG A 18 25.11 13.60 -2.39
N PHE A 19 23.91 13.61 -1.82
CA PHE A 19 22.72 14.24 -2.41
C PHE A 19 22.80 15.77 -2.58
N ILE A 20 23.67 16.47 -1.83
CA ILE A 20 23.62 17.94 -1.70
C ILE A 20 24.66 18.70 -2.55
N LYS A 21 25.64 18.02 -3.17
CA LYS A 21 26.65 18.72 -3.99
C LYS A 21 27.05 17.92 -5.21
N ASP A 22 26.68 18.38 -6.42
CA ASP A 22 27.43 17.92 -7.59
C ASP A 22 27.52 18.80 -8.84
N ASP A 23 28.04 20.02 -8.70
CA ASP A 23 28.57 20.81 -9.81
C ASP A 23 30.05 20.48 -10.09
N THR A 24 30.68 19.66 -9.25
CA THR A 24 32.13 19.47 -9.23
C THR A 24 32.49 18.02 -8.88
N LYS A 25 32.70 17.15 -9.88
CA LYS A 25 33.86 16.23 -9.90
C LYS A 25 33.94 15.33 -11.12
N THR A 26 35.19 15.10 -11.52
CA THR A 26 35.60 14.49 -12.78
C THR A 26 36.20 13.08 -12.65
N LYS A 27 36.58 12.57 -11.45
CA LYS A 27 37.05 11.17 -11.19
C LYS A 27 36.97 10.76 -9.70
N THR A 28 36.78 9.47 -9.42
CA THR A 28 36.46 8.87 -8.11
C THR A 28 37.67 8.38 -7.28
N ASP A 29 38.87 8.37 -7.84
CA ASP A 29 40.05 7.68 -7.25
C ASP A 29 40.67 8.36 -6.02
N ALA A 30 40.12 9.49 -5.57
CA ALA A 30 40.64 10.30 -4.46
C ALA A 30 39.61 10.53 -3.33
N PHE A 31 38.62 9.66 -3.23
CA PHE A 31 37.53 9.83 -2.27
C PHE A 31 37.93 9.34 -0.87
N ASP A 32 38.12 10.27 0.07
CA ASP A 32 38.25 10.02 1.51
C ASP A 32 36.95 10.45 2.23
N PRO A 33 36.12 9.50 2.70
CA PRO A 33 34.88 9.80 3.39
C PRO A 33 35.08 10.55 4.73
N ALA A 34 36.27 10.46 5.33
CA ALA A 34 36.56 11.08 6.62
C ALA A 34 36.98 12.56 6.50
N GLU A 35 37.56 12.98 5.37
CA GLU A 35 37.96 14.37 5.12
C GLU A 35 36.81 15.24 4.55
N PHE A 36 35.72 14.62 4.09
CA PHE A 36 34.54 15.31 3.55
C PHE A 36 33.55 15.68 4.67
N LYS A 37 33.84 16.78 5.38
CA LYS A 37 32.89 17.47 6.27
C LYS A 37 32.41 18.74 5.57
N HIS A 38 31.17 18.79 5.07
CA HIS A 38 30.56 20.05 4.70
C HIS A 38 29.02 20.05 4.73
N ASP A 39 28.56 21.19 5.22
CA ASP A 39 27.23 21.71 5.54
C ASP A 39 26.17 21.57 4.43
N GLY A 40 24.95 21.22 4.86
CA GLY A 40 23.75 21.13 4.02
C GLY A 40 22.63 20.27 4.65
N PHE A 41 23.01 19.24 5.41
CA PHE A 41 22.11 18.51 6.31
C PHE A 41 22.08 19.09 7.73
N ASP A 42 22.96 20.06 8.03
CA ASP A 42 22.92 20.81 9.30
C ASP A 42 21.75 21.82 9.34
N ASP A 43 21.17 22.12 8.17
CA ASP A 43 20.04 23.01 8.00
C ASP A 43 18.87 22.25 7.35
N ARG A 44 18.03 21.70 8.23
CA ARG A 44 16.83 20.92 7.86
C ARG A 44 15.91 21.72 6.94
N GLU A 45 15.76 23.03 7.17
CA GLU A 45 14.89 23.87 6.34
C GLU A 45 15.45 24.01 4.92
N ALA A 46 16.76 24.21 4.77
CA ALA A 46 17.39 24.27 3.46
C ALA A 46 17.22 22.97 2.66
N TYR A 47 17.36 21.79 3.30
CA TYR A 47 17.10 20.48 2.69
C TYR A 47 15.66 20.38 2.14
N LEU A 48 14.68 20.71 2.98
CA LEU A 48 13.27 20.62 2.65
C LEU A 48 12.83 21.61 1.58
N GLU A 49 13.29 22.87 1.64
CA GLU A 49 12.86 23.91 0.72
C GLU A 49 13.54 23.84 -0.65
N THR A 50 14.81 23.41 -0.70
CA THR A 50 15.61 23.49 -1.94
C THR A 50 15.86 22.13 -2.58
N TYR A 51 16.18 21.11 -1.79
CA TYR A 51 16.71 19.86 -2.34
C TYR A 51 15.63 18.82 -2.59
N VAL A 52 14.66 18.66 -1.67
CA VAL A 52 13.54 17.72 -1.85
C VAL A 52 12.79 17.96 -3.18
N PRO A 53 12.36 19.21 -3.52
CA PRO A 53 11.69 19.45 -4.78
C PRO A 53 12.56 19.15 -6.00
N ALA A 54 13.85 19.54 -5.98
CA ALA A 54 14.78 19.34 -7.08
C ALA A 54 15.09 17.84 -7.33
N LEU A 55 15.16 17.04 -6.27
CA LEU A 55 15.38 15.60 -6.35
C LEU A 55 14.18 14.86 -6.92
N ALA A 56 12.98 15.32 -6.58
CA ALA A 56 11.69 14.80 -7.06
C ALA A 56 11.31 15.28 -8.47
N GLU A 57 12.12 16.13 -9.12
CA GLU A 57 11.84 16.58 -10.48
C GLU A 57 11.80 15.40 -11.46
N GLU A 58 10.66 15.22 -12.13
CA GLU A 58 10.43 14.12 -13.08
C GLU A 58 11.48 14.09 -14.20
N GLU A 59 11.85 15.25 -14.75
CA GLU A 59 12.86 15.34 -15.82
C GLU A 59 14.22 14.81 -15.36
N ARG A 60 14.60 15.12 -14.12
CA ARG A 60 15.83 14.64 -13.49
C ARG A 60 15.79 13.13 -13.26
N LEU A 61 14.69 12.61 -12.70
CA LEU A 61 14.51 11.17 -12.48
C LEU A 61 14.55 10.38 -13.79
N ARG A 62 13.87 10.87 -14.84
CA ARG A 62 13.90 10.25 -16.17
C ARG A 62 15.30 10.28 -16.80
N ALA A 63 16.03 11.39 -16.62
CA ALA A 63 17.40 11.48 -17.09
C ALA A 63 18.30 10.45 -16.42
N GLU A 64 18.23 10.31 -15.09
CA GLU A 64 19.04 9.33 -14.34
C GLU A 64 18.69 7.88 -14.66
N LEU A 65 17.40 7.57 -14.82
CA LEU A 65 16.93 6.22 -15.18
C LEU A 65 17.37 5.81 -16.60
N ASN A 66 17.45 6.78 -17.51
CA ASN A 66 17.88 6.57 -18.90
C ASN A 66 19.38 6.82 -19.15
N ASP A 67 20.14 7.20 -18.12
CA ASP A 67 21.60 7.23 -18.16
C ASP A 67 22.15 5.83 -17.84
N PHE A 68 22.52 5.10 -18.89
CA PHE A 68 22.95 3.69 -18.79
C PHE A 68 24.40 3.54 -18.32
N THR A 69 25.19 4.62 -18.32
CA THR A 69 26.54 4.63 -17.75
C THR A 69 26.55 5.44 -16.46
N PRO A 70 26.63 4.79 -15.28
CA PRO A 70 26.68 5.49 -14.02
C PRO A 70 27.81 6.52 -13.93
N PRO A 71 27.56 7.72 -13.37
CA PRO A 71 28.49 8.83 -13.43
C PRO A 71 29.85 8.60 -12.74
N ARG A 72 30.01 7.63 -11.81
CA ARG A 72 31.23 7.53 -10.96
C ARG A 72 31.77 6.14 -10.58
N LEU A 73 31.34 5.07 -11.24
CA LEU A 73 31.78 3.69 -10.94
C LEU A 73 32.53 3.01 -12.10
N SER A 74 33.38 3.77 -12.81
CA SER A 74 34.19 3.31 -13.97
C SER A 74 35.26 2.24 -13.65
N ALA A 75 35.15 1.53 -12.54
CA ALA A 75 36.00 0.41 -12.14
C ALA A 75 35.21 -0.76 -11.50
N ILE A 76 33.89 -0.63 -11.41
CA ILE A 76 33.03 -1.51 -10.60
C ILE A 76 31.93 -2.16 -11.45
N ASN A 77 31.47 -1.48 -12.51
CA ASN A 77 30.52 -1.98 -13.47
C ASN A 77 30.92 -1.51 -14.88
N ASP A 78 31.82 -2.23 -15.54
CA ASP A 78 32.47 -1.79 -16.78
C ASP A 78 31.55 -1.88 -18.02
N SER A 79 30.31 -2.37 -17.84
CA SER A 79 29.32 -2.55 -18.91
C SER A 79 28.04 -1.77 -18.59
N PRO A 80 27.63 -0.83 -19.47
CA PRO A 80 26.36 -0.12 -19.33
C PRO A 80 25.15 -1.06 -19.25
N TYR A 81 25.18 -2.15 -20.01
CA TYR A 81 24.14 -3.17 -19.96
C TYR A 81 24.04 -3.85 -18.60
N GLN A 82 25.18 -4.19 -18.00
CA GLN A 82 25.19 -4.78 -16.66
C GLN A 82 24.61 -3.81 -15.62
N ALA A 83 24.94 -2.52 -15.72
CA ALA A 83 24.35 -1.48 -14.88
C ALA A 83 22.83 -1.39 -15.05
N LEU A 84 22.34 -1.38 -16.29
CA LEU A 84 20.91 -1.38 -16.62
C LEU A 84 20.19 -2.62 -16.04
N VAL A 85 20.71 -3.82 -16.23
CA VAL A 85 20.08 -5.07 -15.74
C VAL A 85 19.96 -5.07 -14.21
N ILE A 86 21.03 -4.65 -13.51
CA ILE A 86 21.02 -4.59 -12.05
C ILE A 86 20.08 -3.49 -11.56
N ARG A 87 20.12 -2.29 -12.17
CA ARG A 87 19.21 -1.19 -11.86
C ARG A 87 17.76 -1.62 -12.00
N PHE A 88 17.42 -2.21 -13.14
CA PHE A 88 16.08 -2.69 -13.42
C PHE A 88 15.66 -3.76 -12.41
N GLY A 89 16.54 -4.73 -12.12
CA GLY A 89 16.28 -5.78 -11.14
C GLY A 89 16.01 -5.21 -9.75
N VAL A 90 16.87 -4.32 -9.24
CA VAL A 90 16.70 -3.69 -7.91
C VAL A 90 15.38 -2.92 -7.83
N LEU A 91 15.13 -2.00 -8.78
CA LEU A 91 13.92 -1.20 -8.77
C LEU A 91 12.66 -2.05 -8.92
N ARG A 92 12.70 -3.11 -9.75
CA ARG A 92 11.59 -4.05 -9.91
C ARG A 92 11.30 -4.82 -8.62
N GLN A 93 12.32 -5.28 -7.90
CA GLN A 93 12.08 -6.01 -6.65
C GLN A 93 11.55 -5.10 -5.56
N LEU A 94 12.04 -3.86 -5.48
CA LEU A 94 11.58 -2.87 -4.51
C LEU A 94 10.15 -2.39 -4.79
N ILE A 95 9.80 -2.09 -6.05
CA ILE A 95 8.46 -1.55 -6.39
C ILE A 95 7.33 -2.55 -6.09
N GLN A 96 7.65 -3.85 -6.04
CA GLN A 96 6.72 -4.93 -5.73
C GLN A 96 6.52 -5.13 -4.22
N GLN A 97 7.27 -4.42 -3.38
CA GLN A 97 7.14 -4.50 -1.93
C GLN A 97 6.10 -3.51 -1.41
N PRO A 98 5.39 -3.87 -0.32
CA PRO A 98 4.42 -3.03 0.37
C PRO A 98 4.88 -1.58 0.61
N ASP A 99 6.07 -1.43 1.19
CA ASP A 99 6.64 -0.13 1.56
C ASP A 99 7.72 0.37 0.59
N TYR A 100 7.77 -0.25 -0.59
CA TYR A 100 8.79 -0.03 -1.61
C TYR A 100 10.22 -0.19 -1.09
N SER A 101 10.39 -0.99 -0.03
CA SER A 101 11.64 -1.21 0.67
C SER A 101 11.83 -2.68 1.04
N MET A 102 13.08 -3.09 1.21
CA MET A 102 13.46 -4.46 1.55
C MET A 102 14.80 -4.47 2.30
N PRO A 103 15.00 -5.37 3.28
CA PRO A 103 16.30 -5.57 3.89
C PRO A 103 17.35 -5.91 2.82
N LYS A 104 18.47 -5.20 2.80
CA LYS A 104 19.51 -5.31 1.76
C LYS A 104 19.95 -6.74 1.46
N PRO A 105 20.21 -7.63 2.45
CA PRO A 105 20.57 -9.02 2.14
C PRO A 105 19.47 -9.76 1.36
N GLN A 106 18.21 -9.51 1.69
CA GLN A 106 17.05 -10.09 1.00
C GLN A 106 16.91 -9.51 -0.40
N LEU A 107 17.14 -8.21 -0.58
CA LEU A 107 17.10 -7.54 -1.89
C LEU A 107 18.14 -8.13 -2.85
N LEU A 108 19.37 -8.33 -2.39
CA LEU A 108 20.42 -8.95 -3.20
C LEU A 108 20.03 -10.37 -3.64
N ASP A 109 19.35 -11.11 -2.77
CA ASP A 109 18.87 -12.46 -3.06
C ASP A 109 17.68 -12.48 -4.02
N ALA A 110 16.74 -11.55 -3.84
CA ALA A 110 15.58 -11.37 -4.70
C ALA A 110 16.00 -11.01 -6.14
N VAL A 111 16.93 -10.07 -6.30
CA VAL A 111 17.46 -9.71 -7.63
C VAL A 111 18.16 -10.89 -8.30
N GLN A 112 18.92 -11.68 -7.53
CA GLN A 112 19.58 -12.87 -8.08
C GLN A 112 18.57 -13.97 -8.45
N ALA A 113 17.53 -14.19 -7.63
CA ALA A 113 16.45 -15.12 -7.92
C ALA A 113 15.71 -14.73 -9.20
N TRP A 114 15.30 -13.46 -9.31
CA TRP A 114 14.67 -12.92 -10.52
C TRP A 114 15.52 -13.14 -11.78
N GLN A 115 16.84 -12.95 -11.70
CA GLN A 115 17.74 -13.24 -12.83
C GLN A 115 17.73 -14.71 -13.22
N ARG A 116 17.75 -15.64 -12.24
CA ARG A 116 17.69 -17.08 -12.49
C ARG A 116 16.34 -17.48 -13.10
N ASP A 117 15.24 -16.94 -12.58
CA ASP A 117 13.90 -17.26 -13.04
C ASP A 117 13.73 -16.91 -14.52
N ILE A 118 14.24 -15.76 -14.96
CA ILE A 118 14.27 -15.41 -16.39
C ILE A 118 15.12 -16.40 -17.20
N VAL A 119 16.31 -16.77 -16.73
CA VAL A 119 17.17 -17.73 -17.45
C VAL A 119 16.49 -19.10 -17.59
N GLU A 120 15.80 -19.55 -16.55
CA GLU A 120 15.14 -20.87 -16.53
C GLU A 120 13.83 -20.89 -17.33
N SER A 121 13.18 -19.74 -17.51
CA SER A 121 11.86 -19.63 -18.15
C SER A 121 11.90 -19.54 -19.67
N PHE A 122 13.01 -19.12 -20.27
CA PHE A 122 13.09 -18.84 -21.72
C PHE A 122 14.21 -19.62 -22.40
N ASP A 123 13.84 -20.49 -23.34
CA ASP A 123 14.75 -21.27 -24.20
C ASP A 123 14.83 -20.72 -25.64
N GLU A 124 15.65 -21.34 -26.49
CA GLU A 124 15.89 -20.89 -27.87
C GLU A 124 14.61 -20.89 -28.75
N ASP A 125 13.58 -21.65 -28.38
CA ASP A 125 12.32 -21.80 -29.12
C ASP A 125 11.17 -20.99 -28.47
N ALA A 126 11.44 -20.23 -27.39
CA ALA A 126 10.43 -19.50 -26.63
C ALA A 126 9.74 -18.39 -27.44
N PHE A 127 10.38 -17.88 -28.50
CA PHE A 127 9.86 -16.82 -29.36
C PHE A 127 9.87 -17.24 -30.83
N PRO A 128 8.87 -16.82 -31.63
CA PRO A 128 8.84 -17.15 -33.05
C PRO A 128 10.02 -16.49 -33.79
N GLU A 129 10.49 -17.11 -34.87
CA GLU A 129 11.58 -16.57 -35.69
C GLU A 129 11.26 -15.20 -36.32
N THR A 130 9.99 -14.78 -36.31
CA THR A 130 9.51 -13.50 -36.85
C THR A 130 9.40 -12.41 -35.78
N ASP A 131 9.81 -12.65 -34.54
CA ASP A 131 9.74 -11.66 -33.45
C ASP A 131 10.80 -10.55 -33.67
N ASP A 132 10.36 -9.30 -33.77
CA ASP A 132 11.30 -8.19 -34.07
C ASP A 132 12.28 -7.94 -32.92
N LEU A 133 11.84 -8.15 -31.67
CA LEU A 133 12.70 -8.03 -30.49
C LEU A 133 13.80 -9.09 -30.43
N ILE A 134 13.55 -10.34 -30.85
CA ILE A 134 14.60 -11.37 -30.89
C ILE A 134 15.67 -11.01 -31.91
N HIS A 135 15.29 -10.40 -33.04
CA HIS A 135 16.23 -9.89 -34.03
C HIS A 135 17.03 -8.71 -33.51
N LEU A 136 16.37 -7.78 -32.81
CA LEU A 136 17.05 -6.65 -32.16
C LEU A 136 18.03 -7.13 -31.08
N ALA A 137 17.64 -8.10 -30.25
CA ALA A 137 18.48 -8.70 -29.21
C ALA A 137 19.71 -9.38 -29.81
N LYS A 138 19.54 -10.18 -30.87
CA LYS A 138 20.66 -10.80 -31.61
C LYS A 138 21.58 -9.74 -32.20
N ALA A 139 21.03 -8.75 -32.90
CA ALA A 139 21.81 -7.68 -33.53
C ALA A 139 22.58 -6.84 -32.51
N GLY A 140 21.98 -6.56 -31.35
CA GLY A 140 22.61 -5.78 -30.28
C GLY A 140 23.86 -6.47 -29.74
N VAL A 141 23.82 -7.79 -29.51
CA VAL A 141 24.95 -8.54 -28.94
C VAL A 141 25.94 -9.06 -29.99
N ASP A 142 25.63 -8.96 -31.29
CA ASP A 142 26.46 -9.47 -32.37
C ASP A 142 27.82 -8.74 -32.46
N TYR A 143 27.87 -7.45 -32.06
CA TYR A 143 29.10 -6.68 -32.01
C TYR A 143 29.83 -6.89 -30.67
N ASN A 144 31.04 -7.45 -30.71
CA ASN A 144 31.91 -7.71 -29.54
C ASN A 144 31.34 -8.58 -28.40
N ASN A 145 30.12 -9.12 -28.51
CA ASN A 145 29.40 -9.76 -27.39
C ASN A 145 29.23 -8.82 -26.18
N ASP A 146 28.95 -7.55 -26.44
CA ASP A 146 28.63 -6.55 -25.41
C ASP A 146 27.51 -5.62 -25.92
N LEU A 147 26.97 -4.80 -25.03
CA LEU A 147 25.98 -3.77 -25.33
C LEU A 147 26.44 -2.46 -24.70
N ASP A 148 26.94 -1.55 -25.52
CA ASP A 148 27.37 -0.22 -25.09
C ASP A 148 26.21 0.78 -25.03
N ASP A 149 26.49 1.99 -24.52
CA ASP A 149 25.49 3.06 -24.40
C ASP A 149 24.78 3.37 -25.72
N SER A 150 25.50 3.36 -26.84
CA SER A 150 24.94 3.71 -28.14
C SER A 150 23.95 2.64 -28.60
N GLU A 151 24.27 1.36 -28.39
CA GLU A 151 23.33 0.27 -28.67
C GLU A 151 22.12 0.31 -27.75
N LEU A 152 22.31 0.53 -26.45
CA LEU A 152 21.20 0.65 -25.48
C LEU A 152 20.28 1.83 -25.80
N HIS A 153 20.83 3.00 -26.16
CA HIS A 153 20.04 4.14 -26.59
C HIS A 153 19.29 3.89 -27.90
N MET A 154 19.87 3.14 -28.84
CA MET A 154 19.18 2.73 -30.06
C MET A 154 18.01 1.80 -29.75
N ILE A 155 18.23 0.81 -28.88
CA ILE A 155 17.19 -0.12 -28.42
C ILE A 155 16.07 0.64 -27.72
N TYR A 156 16.40 1.54 -26.79
CA TYR A 156 15.44 2.38 -26.09
C TYR A 156 14.64 3.28 -27.05
N SER A 157 15.32 3.92 -28.01
CA SER A 157 14.65 4.75 -29.03
C SER A 157 13.69 3.93 -29.89
N TYR A 158 14.04 2.67 -30.17
CA TYR A 158 13.16 1.74 -30.88
C TYR A 158 11.92 1.41 -30.03
N PHE A 159 12.07 1.16 -28.73
CA PHE A 159 10.93 0.98 -27.82
C PHE A 159 10.02 2.21 -27.82
N GLU A 160 10.58 3.41 -27.69
CA GLU A 160 9.78 4.64 -27.71
C GLU A 160 9.00 4.80 -29.02
N LEU A 161 9.63 4.54 -30.17
CA LEU A 161 8.97 4.65 -31.47
C LEU A 161 7.89 3.58 -31.64
N HIS A 162 8.16 2.34 -31.23
CA HIS A 162 7.20 1.24 -31.26
C HIS A 162 6.01 1.54 -30.36
N ASN A 163 6.24 1.88 -29.09
CA ASN A 163 5.22 2.10 -28.08
C ASN A 163 4.35 3.32 -28.40
N ARG A 164 4.91 4.36 -29.05
CA ARG A 164 4.12 5.51 -29.55
C ARG A 164 3.23 5.16 -30.75
N ALA A 165 3.59 4.14 -31.51
CA ALA A 165 2.81 3.67 -32.67
C ALA A 165 1.79 2.60 -32.30
N ALA A 166 1.95 1.94 -31.15
CA ALA A 166 1.04 0.95 -30.62
C ALA A 166 -0.22 1.62 -30.04
N ASP A 167 -1.38 1.03 -30.33
CA ASP A 167 -2.69 1.52 -29.86
C ASP A 167 -3.00 1.03 -28.43
N SER A 168 -2.23 0.06 -27.91
CA SER A 168 -2.47 -0.57 -26.61
C SER A 168 -1.16 -0.93 -25.88
N LYS A 169 -1.18 -0.88 -24.54
CA LYS A 169 0.00 -1.16 -23.71
C LYS A 169 0.50 -2.60 -23.82
N HIS A 170 -0.36 -3.58 -24.10
CA HIS A 170 0.10 -4.98 -24.19
C HIS A 170 1.02 -5.24 -25.39
N GLU A 171 1.06 -4.32 -26.37
CA GLU A 171 2.00 -4.37 -27.49
C GLU A 171 3.32 -3.66 -27.15
N TYR A 172 3.43 -3.00 -26.00
CA TYR A 172 4.61 -2.23 -25.67
C TYR A 172 5.84 -3.12 -25.49
N TYR A 173 6.97 -2.62 -25.96
CA TYR A 173 8.28 -3.20 -25.71
C TYR A 173 8.89 -2.55 -24.46
N THR A 174 9.28 -3.40 -23.52
CA THR A 174 9.92 -3.01 -22.27
C THR A 174 11.34 -3.59 -22.18
N TRP A 175 12.13 -3.11 -21.21
CA TRP A 175 13.41 -3.74 -20.90
C TRP A 175 13.25 -5.19 -20.46
N LEU A 176 12.18 -5.52 -19.74
CA LEU A 176 11.89 -6.91 -19.35
C LEU A 176 11.68 -7.78 -20.60
N ASP A 177 10.92 -7.32 -21.59
CA ASP A 177 10.73 -8.05 -22.85
C ASP A 177 12.04 -8.31 -23.57
N PHE A 178 12.91 -7.30 -23.62
CA PHE A 178 14.24 -7.42 -24.19
C PHE A 178 15.11 -8.42 -23.43
N PHE A 179 15.07 -8.40 -22.09
CA PHE A 179 15.78 -9.36 -21.24
C PHE A 179 15.30 -10.79 -21.46
N LYS A 180 13.99 -11.02 -21.62
CA LYS A 180 13.42 -12.33 -21.96
C LYS A 180 13.97 -12.84 -23.30
N ARG A 181 14.09 -11.96 -24.33
CA ARG A 181 14.71 -12.32 -25.62
C ARG A 181 16.22 -12.52 -25.54
N LEU A 182 16.92 -11.81 -24.66
CA LEU A 182 18.33 -12.08 -24.40
C LEU A 182 18.53 -13.42 -23.67
N ALA A 183 17.63 -13.79 -22.77
CA ALA A 183 17.66 -15.06 -22.06
C ALA A 183 17.49 -16.24 -23.03
N SER A 184 16.53 -16.17 -23.96
CA SER A 184 16.31 -17.23 -24.96
C SER A 184 17.52 -17.51 -25.86
N ILE A 185 18.42 -16.54 -26.05
CA ILE A 185 19.67 -16.73 -26.82
C ILE A 185 20.91 -16.99 -25.93
N GLY A 186 20.71 -17.12 -24.62
CA GLY A 186 21.75 -17.36 -23.62
C GLY A 186 22.68 -16.16 -23.41
N ARG A 187 22.11 -14.95 -23.39
CA ARG A 187 22.81 -13.65 -23.29
C ARG A 187 22.29 -12.76 -22.15
N PHE A 188 21.51 -13.33 -21.23
CA PHE A 188 21.03 -12.68 -20.01
C PHE A 188 21.49 -13.49 -18.78
N PRO A 189 21.73 -12.86 -17.62
CA PRO A 189 21.81 -11.40 -17.38
C PRO A 189 23.17 -10.80 -17.77
N LYS A 190 24.12 -11.63 -18.19
CA LYS A 190 25.41 -11.21 -18.77
C LYS A 190 25.39 -11.49 -20.27
N VAL A 191 25.85 -10.55 -21.09
CA VAL A 191 25.97 -10.76 -22.54
C VAL A 191 26.93 -11.92 -22.86
N SER A 192 27.96 -12.11 -22.01
CA SER A 192 28.84 -13.27 -22.08
C SER A 192 28.17 -14.54 -21.54
N ARG A 193 28.26 -15.65 -22.29
CA ARG A 193 27.82 -16.97 -21.82
C ARG A 193 28.67 -17.43 -20.63
N SER A 194 28.01 -17.96 -19.60
CA SER A 194 28.64 -18.48 -18.37
C SER A 194 27.83 -19.64 -17.80
N ASP A 195 28.51 -20.56 -17.09
CA ASP A 195 27.88 -21.66 -16.34
C ASP A 195 27.16 -21.16 -15.07
N SER A 196 27.47 -19.94 -14.61
CA SER A 196 26.74 -19.22 -13.55
C SER A 196 26.31 -17.85 -14.11
N PRO A 197 25.21 -17.84 -14.89
CA PRO A 197 24.83 -16.68 -15.68
C PRO A 197 24.46 -15.48 -14.81
N GLU A 198 23.87 -15.69 -13.62
CA GLU A 198 23.47 -14.65 -12.68
C GLU A 198 24.63 -13.80 -12.15
N HIS A 199 24.35 -12.54 -11.83
CA HIS A 199 25.33 -11.67 -11.20
C HIS A 199 25.65 -12.16 -9.78
N ALA A 200 26.91 -12.02 -9.37
CA ALA A 200 27.30 -12.27 -7.99
C ALA A 200 26.70 -11.19 -7.08
N ARG A 201 26.42 -11.52 -5.82
CA ARG A 201 25.86 -10.57 -4.83
C ARG A 201 26.67 -9.27 -4.76
N ASP A 202 28.00 -9.38 -4.70
CA ASP A 202 28.92 -8.24 -4.66
C ASP A 202 28.70 -7.31 -5.87
N THR A 203 28.45 -7.88 -7.06
CA THR A 203 28.18 -7.12 -8.28
C THR A 203 26.83 -6.42 -8.23
N ILE A 204 25.81 -7.08 -7.68
CA ILE A 204 24.47 -6.50 -7.51
C ILE A 204 24.53 -5.35 -6.49
N GLU A 205 25.20 -5.56 -5.35
CA GLU A 205 25.42 -4.54 -4.32
C GLU A 205 26.14 -3.31 -4.89
N LYS A 206 27.16 -3.53 -5.72
CA LYS A 206 27.84 -2.47 -6.46
C LYS A 206 26.92 -1.68 -7.41
N GLY A 207 25.97 -2.34 -8.07
CA GLY A 207 24.97 -1.66 -8.88
C GLY A 207 23.93 -0.92 -8.04
N MET A 208 23.61 -1.42 -6.85
CA MET A 208 22.78 -0.71 -5.88
C MET A 208 23.46 0.58 -5.39
N TRP A 209 24.77 0.57 -5.16
CA TRP A 209 25.52 1.80 -4.87
C TRP A 209 25.42 2.85 -5.98
N SER A 210 25.32 2.43 -7.25
CA SER A 210 25.05 3.35 -8.35
C SER A 210 23.67 4.00 -8.22
N LEU A 211 22.64 3.24 -7.85
CA LEU A 211 21.30 3.77 -7.64
C LEU A 211 21.26 4.77 -6.47
N GLN A 212 22.02 4.48 -5.40
CA GLN A 212 22.19 5.38 -4.26
C GLN A 212 22.93 6.66 -4.66
N GLU A 213 23.98 6.55 -5.49
CA GLU A 213 24.71 7.72 -6.02
C GLU A 213 23.83 8.62 -6.86
N GLN A 214 23.00 8.01 -7.69
CA GLN A 214 22.00 8.72 -8.49
C GLN A 214 20.77 9.06 -7.67
N ALA A 215 20.79 8.93 -6.34
CA ALA A 215 19.69 9.36 -5.49
C ALA A 215 18.32 8.80 -5.96
N LEU A 216 18.30 7.54 -6.42
CA LEU A 216 17.11 6.81 -6.88
C LEU A 216 16.60 5.82 -5.83
N VAL A 217 17.48 5.39 -4.91
CA VAL A 217 17.15 4.56 -3.74
C VAL A 217 17.87 5.11 -2.50
N TYR A 218 17.35 4.81 -1.31
CA TYR A 218 17.97 5.12 -0.02
C TYR A 218 18.43 3.84 0.69
N GLU A 219 19.40 3.95 1.61
CA GLU A 219 19.78 2.89 2.56
C GLU A 219 19.83 3.42 4.00
N VAL A 220 18.84 3.04 4.83
CA VAL A 220 18.75 3.43 6.25
C VAL A 220 19.11 2.25 7.15
N ASN A 221 19.75 2.54 8.29
CA ASN A 221 19.90 1.55 9.33
C ASN A 221 18.61 1.53 10.16
N ASP A 222 17.92 0.40 10.20
CA ASP A 222 16.83 0.21 11.14
C ASP A 222 17.37 -0.23 12.51
N ASP A 223 16.67 0.13 13.58
CA ASP A 223 16.99 -0.19 14.99
C ASP A 223 17.10 -1.72 15.22
N SER A 224 16.54 -2.52 14.30
CA SER A 224 16.56 -3.99 14.26
C SER A 224 17.85 -4.65 13.72
N GLN A 225 18.89 -3.88 13.38
CA GLN A 225 20.20 -4.32 12.84
C GLN A 225 20.23 -4.77 11.37
N SER A 226 19.21 -4.43 10.55
CA SER A 226 19.29 -4.66 9.10
C SER A 226 19.33 -3.35 8.31
N GLU A 227 20.28 -3.25 7.36
CA GLU A 227 20.33 -2.16 6.38
C GLU A 227 19.09 -2.28 5.48
N LEU A 228 18.15 -1.35 5.60
CA LEU A 228 16.92 -1.30 4.81
C LEU A 228 17.16 -0.44 3.57
N VAL A 229 16.84 -0.97 2.39
CA VAL A 229 16.97 -0.26 1.12
C VAL A 229 15.60 -0.02 0.54
N GLY A 230 15.31 1.18 0.05
CA GLY A 230 14.00 1.48 -0.53
C GLY A 230 14.00 2.58 -1.58
N ILE A 231 12.87 2.69 -2.28
CA ILE A 231 12.58 3.77 -3.21
C ILE A 231 11.86 4.87 -2.43
N PRO A 232 12.32 6.14 -2.49
CA PRO A 232 11.53 7.26 -1.97
C PRO A 232 10.15 7.33 -2.61
N GLU A 233 9.10 7.51 -1.80
CA GLU A 233 7.71 7.52 -2.29
C GLU A 233 7.46 8.56 -3.38
N ASP A 234 8.16 9.70 -3.31
CA ASP A 234 8.11 10.78 -4.32
C ASP A 234 8.52 10.30 -5.73
N TYR A 235 9.29 9.22 -5.84
CA TYR A 235 9.79 8.69 -7.11
C TYR A 235 8.90 7.61 -7.72
N ILE A 236 7.94 7.08 -6.94
CA ILE A 236 7.13 5.92 -7.31
C ILE A 236 6.42 6.14 -8.65
N PRO A 237 5.73 7.26 -8.91
CA PRO A 237 5.05 7.45 -10.20
C PRO A 237 5.99 7.38 -11.40
N VAL A 238 7.21 7.92 -11.27
CA VAL A 238 8.20 7.94 -12.37
C VAL A 238 8.82 6.57 -12.58
N ILE A 239 9.14 5.86 -11.50
CA ILE A 239 9.70 4.50 -11.56
C ILE A 239 8.66 3.50 -12.08
N GLN A 240 7.39 3.62 -11.67
CA GLN A 240 6.28 2.81 -12.19
C GLN A 240 6.12 2.98 -13.71
N ASP A 241 6.15 4.23 -14.20
CA ASP A 241 6.10 4.51 -15.63
C ASP A 241 7.31 3.93 -16.38
N TRP A 242 8.52 4.11 -15.84
CA TRP A 242 9.75 3.59 -16.46
C TRP A 242 9.82 2.05 -16.50
N LEU A 243 9.36 1.38 -15.44
CA LEU A 243 9.27 -0.08 -15.37
C LEU A 243 8.08 -0.66 -16.13
N TYR A 244 7.13 0.17 -16.55
CA TYR A 244 5.79 -0.26 -16.95
C TYR A 244 5.18 -1.17 -15.88
N TYR A 245 5.13 -0.70 -14.65
CA TYR A 245 4.57 -1.43 -13.51
C TYR A 245 3.18 -0.89 -13.17
N GLU A 246 2.22 -1.79 -12.95
CA GLU A 246 0.86 -1.42 -12.50
C GLU A 246 0.47 -2.10 -11.19
N MET A 247 0.95 -3.33 -10.96
CA MET A 247 0.61 -4.15 -9.80
C MET A 247 1.61 -5.30 -9.66
N SER A 248 1.81 -5.80 -8.45
CA SER A 248 2.63 -7.00 -8.22
C SER A 248 1.94 -8.25 -8.76
N ASP A 249 2.72 -9.28 -9.11
CA ASP A 249 2.16 -10.52 -9.66
C ASP A 249 1.22 -11.21 -8.65
N ASP A 250 1.57 -11.17 -7.36
CA ASP A 250 0.78 -11.74 -6.26
C ASP A 250 -0.55 -10.99 -6.06
N ASN A 251 -0.53 -9.65 -6.02
CA ASN A 251 -1.74 -8.83 -5.93
C ASN A 251 -2.62 -9.00 -7.15
N TYR A 252 -2.00 -9.14 -8.32
CA TYR A 252 -2.73 -9.34 -9.55
C TYR A 252 -3.48 -10.69 -9.52
N LEU A 253 -2.82 -11.76 -9.06
CA LEU A 253 -3.48 -13.03 -8.82
C LEU A 253 -4.61 -12.90 -7.79
N GLN A 254 -4.39 -12.22 -6.68
CA GLN A 254 -5.40 -11.97 -5.67
C GLN A 254 -6.61 -11.20 -6.24
N MET A 255 -6.39 -10.17 -7.05
CA MET A 255 -7.45 -9.43 -7.75
C MET A 255 -8.25 -10.37 -8.65
N LEU A 256 -7.57 -11.19 -9.46
CA LEU A 256 -8.22 -12.15 -10.35
C LEU A 256 -8.99 -13.25 -9.61
N ASP A 257 -8.54 -13.63 -8.42
CA ASP A 257 -9.21 -14.59 -7.55
C ASP A 257 -10.40 -13.97 -6.80
N THR A 258 -10.34 -12.67 -6.50
CA THR A 258 -11.36 -11.96 -5.70
C THR A 258 -12.52 -11.45 -6.54
N LEU A 259 -12.26 -11.02 -7.77
CA LEU A 259 -13.29 -10.41 -8.61
C LEU A 259 -14.15 -11.46 -9.33
N ASP A 260 -15.44 -11.53 -8.98
CA ASP A 260 -16.43 -12.49 -9.51
C ASP A 260 -16.43 -12.61 -11.06
N VAL A 261 -16.11 -11.51 -11.77
CA VAL A 261 -16.01 -11.50 -13.24
C VAL A 261 -15.05 -12.57 -13.75
N PHE A 262 -13.95 -12.79 -13.04
CA PHE A 262 -12.91 -13.76 -13.41
C PHE A 262 -13.17 -15.17 -12.89
N ASP A 263 -14.28 -15.43 -12.19
CA ASP A 263 -14.78 -16.81 -11.98
C ASP A 263 -15.43 -17.38 -13.24
N ARG A 264 -15.83 -16.51 -14.17
CA ARG A 264 -16.44 -16.93 -15.43
C ARG A 264 -15.35 -17.43 -16.38
N GLN A 265 -15.40 -18.73 -16.68
CA GLN A 265 -14.44 -19.38 -17.57
C GLN A 265 -14.36 -18.70 -18.95
N GLU A 266 -15.49 -18.21 -19.47
CA GLU A 266 -15.59 -17.52 -20.76
C GLU A 266 -14.76 -16.22 -20.80
N VAL A 267 -14.75 -15.44 -19.71
CA VAL A 267 -13.96 -14.20 -19.59
C VAL A 267 -12.47 -14.52 -19.60
N LEU A 268 -12.05 -15.55 -18.86
CA LEU A 268 -10.65 -15.98 -18.83
C LEU A 268 -10.20 -16.56 -20.18
N ILE A 269 -11.08 -17.23 -20.92
CA ILE A 269 -10.76 -17.70 -22.27
C ILE A 269 -10.63 -16.51 -23.22
N GLN A 270 -11.57 -15.56 -23.17
CA GLN A 270 -11.53 -14.34 -23.98
C GLN A 270 -10.24 -13.54 -23.72
N ALA A 271 -9.86 -13.35 -22.46
CA ALA A 271 -8.61 -12.67 -22.09
C ALA A 271 -7.41 -13.33 -22.74
N ARG A 272 -7.31 -14.66 -22.63
CA ARG A 272 -6.17 -15.39 -23.20
C ARG A 272 -6.12 -15.32 -24.72
N GLU A 273 -7.28 -15.38 -25.40
CA GLU A 273 -7.34 -15.24 -26.86
C GLU A 273 -6.97 -13.81 -27.30
N MET A 274 -7.45 -12.80 -26.58
CA MET A 274 -7.18 -11.38 -26.86
C MET A 274 -5.69 -11.06 -26.71
N PHE A 275 -5.05 -11.52 -25.64
CA PHE A 275 -3.65 -11.20 -25.33
C PHE A 275 -2.65 -12.28 -25.76
N GLY A 276 -3.07 -13.29 -26.53
CA GLY A 276 -2.17 -14.33 -27.06
C GLY A 276 -1.53 -15.22 -25.97
N VAL A 277 -2.19 -15.39 -24.83
CA VAL A 277 -1.64 -16.12 -23.67
C VAL A 277 -1.65 -17.63 -23.92
N THR A 278 -0.45 -18.16 -24.19
CA THR A 278 -0.22 -19.61 -24.32
C THR A 278 0.01 -20.27 -22.96
N GLY A 279 -0.25 -21.58 -22.84
CA GLY A 279 -0.13 -22.29 -21.55
C GLY A 279 -1.12 -23.44 -21.39
N LYS A 280 -0.96 -24.23 -20.31
CA LYS A 280 -1.77 -25.43 -20.05
C LYS A 280 -3.26 -25.10 -20.03
N ASN A 281 -3.99 -25.60 -21.03
CA ASN A 281 -5.43 -25.29 -21.22
C ASN A 281 -6.38 -26.27 -20.50
N TYR A 282 -5.84 -27.30 -19.85
CA TYR A 282 -6.59 -28.30 -19.09
C TYR A 282 -6.41 -28.05 -17.59
N GLY A 283 -7.46 -27.60 -16.90
CA GLY A 283 -7.40 -27.29 -15.46
C GLY A 283 -8.35 -26.19 -15.02
N LYS A 284 -8.45 -26.04 -13.68
CA LYS A 284 -9.26 -25.06 -12.94
C LYS A 284 -8.99 -23.62 -13.41
N ASN A 285 -9.89 -22.68 -13.12
CA ASN A 285 -9.71 -21.25 -13.43
C ASN A 285 -8.38 -20.69 -12.91
N GLN A 286 -7.87 -21.21 -11.79
CA GLN A 286 -6.56 -20.85 -11.24
C GLN A 286 -5.44 -20.85 -12.27
N ASN A 287 -5.27 -21.97 -13.00
CA ASN A 287 -4.22 -22.08 -14.01
C ASN A 287 -4.37 -21.01 -15.10
N ARG A 288 -5.59 -20.57 -15.42
CA ARG A 288 -5.80 -19.52 -16.43
C ARG A 288 -5.39 -18.16 -15.89
N ARG A 289 -5.65 -17.88 -14.61
CA ARG A 289 -5.22 -16.64 -13.93
C ARG A 289 -3.70 -16.57 -13.88
N GLU A 290 -3.06 -17.64 -13.40
CA GLU A 290 -1.59 -17.80 -13.40
C GLU A 290 -0.99 -17.53 -14.78
N ASN A 291 -1.47 -18.19 -15.84
CA ASN A 291 -0.94 -17.95 -17.18
C ASN A 291 -1.12 -16.49 -17.67
N ILE A 292 -2.19 -15.78 -17.26
CA ILE A 292 -2.41 -14.38 -17.64
C ILE A 292 -1.37 -13.48 -16.96
N VAL A 293 -1.10 -13.72 -15.68
CA VAL A 293 -0.08 -12.99 -14.92
C VAL A 293 1.32 -13.30 -15.45
N ASP A 294 1.67 -14.59 -15.64
CA ASP A 294 2.96 -15.03 -16.18
C ASP A 294 3.26 -14.47 -17.59
N ALA A 295 2.21 -14.29 -18.39
CA ALA A 295 2.33 -13.68 -19.71
C ALA A 295 2.62 -12.18 -19.66
N GLY A 296 2.51 -11.54 -18.49
CA GLY A 296 2.73 -10.11 -18.30
C GLY A 296 1.63 -9.24 -18.89
N VAL A 297 0.38 -9.72 -18.91
CA VAL A 297 -0.76 -8.90 -19.34
C VAL A 297 -0.96 -7.77 -18.34
N PHE A 298 -1.03 -6.52 -18.81
CA PHE A 298 -1.28 -5.39 -17.91
C PHE A 298 -2.68 -5.48 -17.27
N PRO A 299 -2.81 -5.32 -15.94
CA PRO A 299 -4.10 -5.27 -15.26
C PRO A 299 -5.06 -4.27 -15.90
N SER A 300 -4.58 -3.10 -16.32
CA SER A 300 -5.41 -2.08 -16.94
C SER A 300 -5.96 -2.49 -18.30
N GLU A 301 -5.14 -3.16 -19.12
CA GLU A 301 -5.55 -3.71 -20.42
C GLU A 301 -6.54 -4.86 -20.26
N LEU A 302 -6.29 -5.76 -19.30
CA LEU A 302 -7.20 -6.85 -19.00
C LEU A 302 -8.57 -6.29 -18.60
N LEU A 303 -8.61 -5.40 -17.61
CA LEU A 303 -9.86 -4.82 -17.10
C LEU A 303 -10.61 -4.07 -18.21
N LYS A 304 -9.93 -3.28 -19.05
CA LYS A 304 -10.57 -2.57 -20.17
C LYS A 304 -11.02 -3.50 -21.30
N GLY A 305 -10.28 -4.57 -21.53
CA GLY A 305 -10.46 -5.46 -22.68
C GLY A 305 -11.57 -6.49 -22.47
N VAL A 306 -11.72 -7.02 -21.25
CA VAL A 306 -12.65 -8.14 -20.98
C VAL A 306 -13.70 -7.87 -19.92
N VAL A 307 -13.63 -6.74 -19.18
CA VAL A 307 -14.65 -6.39 -18.18
C VAL A 307 -15.53 -5.28 -18.73
N GLU A 308 -16.83 -5.54 -18.76
CA GLU A 308 -17.80 -4.56 -19.24
C GLU A 308 -17.87 -3.35 -18.30
N LYS A 309 -18.14 -2.17 -18.85
CA LYS A 309 -18.19 -0.92 -18.08
C LYS A 309 -19.12 -0.99 -16.87
N GLU A 310 -20.24 -1.68 -17.03
CA GLU A 310 -21.27 -1.78 -15.98
C GLU A 310 -20.85 -2.74 -14.86
N GLU A 311 -19.94 -3.67 -15.14
CA GLU A 311 -19.32 -4.54 -14.15
C GLU A 311 -18.16 -3.82 -13.47
N LEU A 312 -17.33 -3.06 -14.21
CA LEU A 312 -16.33 -2.16 -13.61
C LEU A 312 -16.98 -1.19 -12.62
N LYS A 313 -18.14 -0.63 -12.98
CA LYS A 313 -18.91 0.24 -12.09
C LYS A 313 -19.35 -0.49 -10.81
N GLN A 314 -19.87 -1.72 -10.94
CA GLN A 314 -20.28 -2.52 -9.78
C GLN A 314 -19.09 -2.89 -8.89
N ILE A 315 -17.93 -3.15 -9.48
CA ILE A 315 -16.68 -3.39 -8.76
C ILE A 315 -16.32 -2.12 -7.98
N VAL A 316 -16.20 -0.97 -8.63
CA VAL A 316 -15.85 0.31 -7.98
C VAL A 316 -16.86 0.72 -6.90
N ASP A 317 -18.17 0.63 -7.18
CA ASP A 317 -19.23 0.90 -6.19
C ASP A 317 -19.15 -0.06 -4.99
N ARG A 318 -18.69 -1.30 -5.19
CA ARG A 318 -18.52 -2.32 -4.13
C ARG A 318 -17.34 -2.02 -3.21
N TYR A 319 -16.30 -1.34 -3.71
CA TYR A 319 -15.10 -0.98 -2.96
C TYR A 319 -15.13 0.48 -2.46
N GLY A 320 -16.33 1.06 -2.26
CA GLY A 320 -16.49 2.36 -1.60
C GLY A 320 -16.11 3.59 -2.42
N LEU A 321 -15.82 3.43 -3.71
CA LEU A 321 -15.37 4.50 -4.59
C LEU A 321 -16.56 5.11 -5.37
N ASP A 322 -16.70 6.45 -5.43
CA ASP A 322 -17.80 7.13 -6.17
C ASP A 322 -17.69 6.88 -7.70
N ALA A 323 -18.30 5.80 -8.20
CA ALA A 323 -18.24 5.41 -9.60
C ALA A 323 -19.13 6.29 -10.50
N HIS A 324 -20.08 7.04 -9.93
CA HIS A 324 -21.06 7.81 -10.69
C HIS A 324 -20.47 9.05 -11.38
N LYS A 325 -19.27 9.47 -10.98
CA LYS A 325 -18.55 10.60 -11.59
C LYS A 325 -17.32 10.20 -12.39
N ARG A 326 -16.96 8.91 -12.39
CA ARG A 326 -15.69 8.43 -12.94
C ARG A 326 -15.78 7.96 -14.39
N ARG A 327 -14.72 8.21 -15.15
CA ARG A 327 -14.52 7.61 -16.49
C ARG A 327 -14.07 6.14 -16.36
N THR A 328 -14.16 5.36 -17.44
CA THR A 328 -13.72 3.96 -17.44
C THR A 328 -12.26 3.82 -16.98
N ASP A 329 -11.37 4.70 -17.45
CA ASP A 329 -9.96 4.68 -17.05
C ASP A 329 -9.76 4.97 -15.55
N GLU A 330 -10.55 5.89 -14.99
CA GLU A 330 -10.50 6.24 -13.56
C GLU A 330 -11.05 5.12 -12.68
N MET A 331 -12.01 4.34 -13.19
CA MET A 331 -12.51 3.14 -12.51
C MET A 331 -11.46 2.03 -12.50
N VAL A 332 -10.82 1.77 -13.64
CA VAL A 332 -9.75 0.78 -13.77
C VAL A 332 -8.57 1.12 -12.86
N THR A 333 -8.14 2.39 -12.87
CA THR A 333 -7.04 2.87 -12.02
C THR A 333 -7.36 2.63 -10.54
N ALA A 334 -8.58 2.95 -10.10
CA ALA A 334 -8.96 2.79 -8.70
C ALA A 334 -9.05 1.32 -8.25
N ILE A 335 -9.45 0.41 -9.15
CA ILE A 335 -9.42 -1.03 -8.89
C ILE A 335 -7.96 -1.48 -8.69
N ILE A 336 -7.07 -1.08 -9.58
CA ILE A 336 -5.65 -1.44 -9.51
C ILE A 336 -5.02 -0.88 -8.22
N GLU A 337 -5.25 0.39 -7.92
CA GLU A 337 -4.76 1.04 -6.70
C GLU A 337 -5.27 0.33 -5.44
N TYR A 338 -6.54 -0.07 -5.40
CA TYR A 338 -7.10 -0.78 -4.24
C TYR A 338 -6.38 -2.11 -3.96
N PHE A 339 -6.18 -2.94 -4.98
CA PHE A 339 -5.51 -4.24 -4.82
C PHE A 339 -3.99 -4.11 -4.68
N GLU A 340 -3.38 -3.04 -5.20
CA GLU A 340 -1.97 -2.78 -4.93
C GLU A 340 -1.75 -2.22 -3.52
N GLN A 341 -2.67 -1.40 -3.00
CA GLN A 341 -2.58 -0.88 -1.63
C GLN A 341 -2.90 -1.93 -0.57
N SER A 342 -3.63 -3.00 -0.91
CA SER A 342 -3.82 -4.15 0.00
C SER A 342 -2.51 -4.88 0.31
N GLN A 343 -1.43 -4.56 -0.40
CA GLN A 343 -0.09 -5.06 -0.12
C GLN A 343 0.55 -4.39 1.08
N LYS A 344 0.19 -3.14 1.43
CA LYS A 344 0.68 -2.48 2.66
C LYS A 344 0.33 -3.37 3.82
N SER A 345 1.30 -4.20 4.22
CA SER A 345 1.20 -5.02 5.39
C SER A 345 0.89 -4.07 6.52
N VAL A 346 -0.06 -4.46 7.35
CA VAL A 346 0.00 -4.12 8.75
C VAL A 346 1.40 -4.50 9.18
N ASP A 347 2.26 -3.51 9.35
CA ASP A 347 3.56 -3.79 9.93
C ASP A 347 3.25 -4.44 11.28
N ASP A 348 3.88 -5.55 11.67
CA ASP A 348 3.74 -6.09 13.05
C ASP A 348 4.16 -5.02 14.11
N SER A 349 4.71 -3.89 13.63
CA SER A 349 5.04 -2.67 14.35
C SER A 349 3.94 -1.60 14.37
N GLU A 350 2.99 -1.58 13.42
CA GLU A 350 1.83 -0.69 13.44
C GLU A 350 0.81 -1.28 14.42
N PRO A 351 0.51 -0.58 15.53
CA PRO A 351 -0.43 -1.11 16.50
C PRO A 351 -1.81 -1.26 15.83
N GLU A 352 -2.47 -2.41 16.02
CA GLU A 352 -3.77 -2.76 15.41
C GLU A 352 -4.80 -1.63 15.47
N VAL A 353 -4.71 -0.79 16.51
CA VAL A 353 -5.51 0.41 16.73
C VAL A 353 -5.46 1.43 15.61
N ASP A 354 -4.33 1.59 14.92
CA ASP A 354 -4.17 2.56 13.84
C ASP A 354 -4.96 2.12 12.61
N LEU A 355 -4.92 0.83 12.26
CA LEU A 355 -5.75 0.27 11.19
C LEU A 355 -7.24 0.36 11.51
N TYR A 356 -7.59 0.05 12.76
CA TYR A 356 -8.96 0.15 13.23
C TYR A 356 -9.48 1.58 13.10
N LEU A 357 -8.64 2.57 13.42
CA LEU A 357 -8.99 3.98 13.30
C LEU A 357 -9.13 4.41 11.83
N GLU A 358 -8.20 4.00 10.96
CA GLU A 358 -8.25 4.32 9.54
C GLU A 358 -9.53 3.80 8.88
N ALA A 359 -9.82 2.52 9.09
CA ALA A 359 -10.96 1.81 8.50
C ALA A 359 -12.29 1.98 9.28
N PHE A 360 -12.31 2.72 10.40
CA PHE A 360 -13.44 2.75 11.34
C PHE A 360 -14.80 3.06 10.69
N GLU A 361 -14.83 4.07 9.83
CA GLU A 361 -16.05 4.49 9.11
C GLU A 361 -16.53 3.43 8.11
N ASP A 362 -15.58 2.79 7.41
CA ASP A 362 -15.86 1.77 6.40
C ASP A 362 -16.41 0.49 7.07
N ILE A 363 -15.83 0.09 8.20
CA ILE A 363 -16.33 -1.06 8.99
C ILE A 363 -17.76 -0.76 9.49
N ALA A 364 -18.00 0.47 9.95
CA ALA A 364 -19.33 0.91 10.41
C ALA A 364 -20.37 0.94 9.28
N ASP A 365 -19.98 1.27 8.04
CA ASP A 365 -20.92 1.34 6.92
C ASP A 365 -21.41 -0.06 6.52
N GLY A 366 -22.73 -0.27 6.66
CA GLY A 366 -23.40 -1.49 6.23
C GLY A 366 -23.40 -1.73 4.71
N SER A 367 -22.85 -0.81 3.90
CA SER A 367 -22.66 -0.97 2.46
C SER A 367 -21.41 -1.78 2.10
N VAL A 368 -20.40 -1.81 2.98
CA VAL A 368 -19.14 -2.55 2.80
C VAL A 368 -19.39 -4.04 3.05
N THR A 369 -19.35 -4.90 2.04
CA THR A 369 -19.69 -6.34 2.24
C THR A 369 -18.49 -7.26 2.38
N GLN A 370 -17.27 -6.71 2.37
CA GLN A 370 -16.02 -7.43 2.44
C GLN A 370 -15.13 -6.77 3.50
N VAL A 371 -14.43 -7.58 4.28
CA VAL A 371 -13.46 -7.08 5.26
C VAL A 371 -12.30 -6.42 4.51
N PRO A 372 -11.93 -5.17 4.83
CA PRO A 372 -10.72 -4.56 4.29
C PRO A 372 -9.55 -5.54 4.38
N PRO A 373 -8.79 -5.76 3.29
CA PRO A 373 -7.73 -6.76 3.25
C PRO A 373 -6.77 -6.71 4.45
N GLN A 374 -6.45 -5.50 4.93
CA GLN A 374 -5.60 -5.24 6.09
C GLN A 374 -6.17 -5.78 7.41
N LEU A 375 -7.49 -5.99 7.49
CA LEU A 375 -8.20 -6.46 8.69
C LEU A 375 -8.64 -7.93 8.58
N GLN A 376 -8.32 -8.62 7.46
CA GLN A 376 -8.84 -9.97 7.20
C GLN A 376 -8.38 -11.00 8.22
N ASP A 377 -7.17 -10.84 8.74
CA ASP A 377 -6.51 -11.77 9.64
C ASP A 377 -6.75 -11.46 11.14
N LEU A 378 -7.34 -10.31 11.46
CA LEU A 378 -7.61 -9.91 12.85
C LEU A 378 -8.76 -10.70 13.49
N VAL A 379 -9.74 -11.15 12.68
CA VAL A 379 -10.94 -11.84 13.18
C VAL A 379 -11.20 -13.13 12.41
N ASP A 380 -11.41 -14.22 13.13
CA ASP A 380 -11.78 -15.53 12.59
C ASP A 380 -13.31 -15.74 12.68
N ALA A 381 -14.01 -15.44 11.59
CA ALA A 381 -15.44 -15.73 11.45
C ALA A 381 -15.79 -16.18 10.02
N ASP A 382 -16.83 -17.02 9.91
CA ASP A 382 -17.16 -17.79 8.70
C ASP A 382 -17.73 -16.95 7.55
N ASN A 383 -18.24 -15.74 7.83
CA ASN A 383 -18.80 -14.85 6.81
C ASN A 383 -18.39 -13.39 7.04
N ALA A 384 -18.29 -12.62 5.96
CA ALA A 384 -17.78 -11.26 5.99
C ALA A 384 -18.67 -10.26 6.75
N GLU A 385 -19.99 -10.47 6.80
CA GLU A 385 -20.91 -9.58 7.53
C GLU A 385 -20.70 -9.71 9.04
N GLU A 386 -20.58 -10.93 9.55
CA GLU A 386 -20.25 -11.24 10.94
C GLU A 386 -18.84 -10.79 11.30
N LYS A 387 -17.84 -10.98 10.41
CA LYS A 387 -16.49 -10.42 10.63
C LYS A 387 -16.54 -8.90 10.78
N LEU A 388 -17.28 -8.20 9.93
CA LEU A 388 -17.37 -6.73 10.00
C LEU A 388 -18.11 -6.23 11.24
N ASP A 389 -19.15 -6.93 11.69
CA ASP A 389 -19.82 -6.61 12.95
C ASP A 389 -18.85 -6.76 14.13
N ILE A 390 -18.09 -7.86 14.18
CA ILE A 390 -17.06 -8.10 15.19
C ILE A 390 -15.95 -7.04 15.12
N LEU A 391 -15.42 -6.75 13.93
CA LEU A 391 -14.39 -5.73 13.73
C LEU A 391 -14.87 -4.35 14.19
N PHE A 392 -16.16 -4.03 14.07
CA PHE A 392 -16.66 -2.73 14.53
C PHE A 392 -16.66 -2.62 16.05
N GLU A 393 -17.05 -3.70 16.74
CA GLU A 393 -17.00 -3.81 18.20
C GLU A 393 -15.55 -3.78 18.69
N ASP A 394 -14.66 -4.51 18.01
CA ASP A 394 -13.24 -4.61 18.33
C ASP A 394 -12.54 -3.27 18.18
N ALA A 395 -12.71 -2.62 17.02
CA ALA A 395 -12.17 -1.29 16.74
C ALA A 395 -12.60 -0.27 17.79
N THR A 396 -13.86 -0.31 18.23
CA THR A 396 -14.37 0.62 19.23
C THR A 396 -13.70 0.41 20.59
N GLY A 397 -13.54 -0.85 21.00
CA GLY A 397 -12.87 -1.18 22.26
C GLY A 397 -11.39 -0.84 22.24
N GLU A 398 -10.68 -1.10 21.13
CA GLU A 398 -9.26 -0.75 20.99
C GLU A 398 -9.05 0.77 21.00
N ILE A 399 -9.93 1.56 20.35
CA ILE A 399 -9.86 3.03 20.44
C ILE A 399 -10.04 3.50 21.90
N PHE A 400 -10.99 2.92 22.65
CA PHE A 400 -11.13 3.24 24.07
C PHE A 400 -9.90 2.87 24.90
N ARG A 401 -9.30 1.70 24.63
CA ARG A 401 -8.18 1.20 25.43
C ARG A 401 -6.87 1.90 25.10
N GLU A 402 -6.50 1.97 23.83
CA GLU A 402 -5.17 2.36 23.37
C GLU A 402 -5.10 3.85 23.01
N ILE A 403 -6.10 4.41 22.31
CA ILE A 403 -6.09 5.84 21.96
C ILE A 403 -6.49 6.69 23.16
N PHE A 404 -7.63 6.37 23.77
CA PHE A 404 -8.13 7.13 24.92
C PHE A 404 -7.46 6.75 26.24
N ASN A 405 -6.54 5.77 26.23
CA ASN A 405 -5.77 5.26 27.37
C ASN A 405 -6.64 4.75 28.53
N LEU A 406 -7.84 4.25 28.24
CA LEU A 406 -8.75 3.80 29.30
C LEU A 406 -8.61 2.29 29.54
N GLN A 407 -7.67 1.93 30.41
CA GLN A 407 -7.28 0.55 30.73
C GLN A 407 -8.43 -0.32 31.30
N GLY A 408 -9.51 0.29 31.79
CA GLY A 408 -10.70 -0.40 32.31
C GLY A 408 -11.70 -0.88 31.25
N THR A 409 -11.38 -0.72 29.96
CA THR A 409 -12.26 -1.10 28.84
C THR A 409 -12.45 -2.61 28.77
N ASN A 410 -13.72 -3.07 28.82
CA ASN A 410 -14.09 -4.47 28.66
C ASN A 410 -15.07 -4.64 27.51
N GLN A 411 -14.74 -5.52 26.55
CA GLN A 411 -15.68 -6.00 25.55
C GLN A 411 -16.50 -7.16 26.12
N LEU A 412 -17.81 -7.14 25.89
CA LEU A 412 -18.75 -8.11 26.43
C LEU A 412 -19.45 -8.92 25.35
N GLY A 413 -19.59 -8.37 24.13
CA GLY A 413 -20.34 -8.98 23.02
C GLY A 413 -19.81 -10.36 22.60
N GLN A 414 -18.49 -10.56 22.67
CA GLN A 414 -17.86 -11.82 22.29
C GLN A 414 -17.97 -12.89 23.40
N GLY A 415 -18.83 -13.90 23.18
CA GLY A 415 -18.87 -15.13 24.00
C GLY A 415 -19.69 -15.07 25.30
N ALA A 416 -20.39 -13.97 25.57
CA ALA A 416 -21.24 -13.85 26.76
C ALA A 416 -22.54 -14.68 26.64
N SER A 417 -22.81 -15.51 27.66
CA SER A 417 -24.12 -16.18 27.80
C SER A 417 -25.13 -15.21 28.43
N GLY A 418 -25.63 -14.23 27.68
CA GLY A 418 -26.57 -13.23 28.21
C GLY A 418 -26.96 -12.12 27.24
N VAL A 419 -27.80 -11.19 27.70
CA VAL A 419 -28.18 -9.95 27.00
C VAL A 419 -27.29 -8.84 27.58
N VAL A 420 -26.13 -8.63 26.97
CA VAL A 420 -25.11 -7.64 27.37
C VAL A 420 -24.94 -6.58 26.28
N ALA A 421 -24.41 -5.42 26.64
CA ALA A 421 -23.96 -4.39 25.69
C ALA A 421 -22.70 -4.88 24.95
N ASP A 422 -22.26 -4.17 23.91
CA ASP A 422 -21.09 -4.59 23.13
C ASP A 422 -19.80 -4.38 23.93
N GLY A 423 -19.74 -3.31 24.74
CA GLY A 423 -18.76 -3.19 25.81
C GLY A 423 -19.09 -2.17 26.89
N GLU A 424 -18.17 -2.07 27.85
CA GLU A 424 -18.29 -1.24 29.04
C GLU A 424 -16.94 -0.71 29.53
N ILE A 425 -17.00 0.41 30.25
CA ILE A 425 -15.82 1.01 30.87
C ILE A 425 -16.17 1.78 32.14
N GLU A 426 -15.26 1.76 33.10
CA GLU A 426 -15.35 2.51 34.35
C GLU A 426 -14.33 3.65 34.36
N GLN A 427 -14.75 4.85 34.77
CA GLN A 427 -13.87 5.94 35.20
C GLN A 427 -14.46 6.59 36.47
N ASP A 428 -13.65 6.74 37.50
CA ASP A 428 -14.04 7.36 38.78
C ASP A 428 -15.32 6.79 39.43
N GLY A 429 -15.52 5.47 39.33
CA GLY A 429 -16.70 4.79 39.89
C GLY A 429 -17.98 4.95 39.06
N LYS A 430 -17.92 5.65 37.93
CA LYS A 430 -19.01 5.81 36.97
C LYS A 430 -18.77 4.94 35.75
N TRP A 431 -19.84 4.36 35.24
CA TRP A 431 -19.79 3.41 34.13
C TRP A 431 -20.37 4.00 32.86
N LEU A 432 -19.67 3.80 31.75
CA LEU A 432 -20.15 4.03 30.39
C LEU A 432 -20.33 2.67 29.71
N LEU A 433 -21.47 2.50 29.04
CA LEU A 433 -21.76 1.33 28.19
C LEU A 433 -21.87 1.78 26.74
N TRP A 434 -21.58 0.91 25.78
CA TRP A 434 -21.81 1.22 24.37
C TRP A 434 -22.38 0.06 23.56
N ASP A 435 -22.96 0.41 22.41
CA ASP A 435 -23.59 -0.51 21.46
C ASP A 435 -23.28 -0.01 20.03
N ASN A 436 -22.59 -0.84 19.25
CA ASN A 436 -22.19 -0.62 17.87
C ASN A 436 -23.31 -1.04 16.91
N LYS A 437 -23.65 -0.19 15.94
CA LYS A 437 -24.77 -0.43 15.02
C LYS A 437 -24.37 -0.18 13.58
N ARG A 438 -23.76 -1.21 12.99
CA ARG A 438 -23.45 -1.29 11.56
C ARG A 438 -24.71 -1.30 10.71
N ARG A 439 -24.84 -0.34 9.76
CA ARG A 439 -26.02 -0.22 8.86
C ARG A 439 -25.69 0.60 7.61
N ARG A 440 -26.27 0.22 6.46
CA ARG A 440 -26.18 0.99 5.20
C ARG A 440 -27.03 2.27 5.20
N GLN A 441 -28.08 2.27 6.02
CA GLN A 441 -29.00 3.41 6.14
C GLN A 441 -28.89 3.98 7.55
N GLN A 442 -29.30 5.23 7.70
CA GLN A 442 -29.42 5.90 8.99
C GLN A 442 -30.09 5.01 10.04
N PHE A 443 -29.42 4.87 11.18
CA PHE A 443 -29.91 4.09 12.29
C PHE A 443 -31.19 4.69 12.87
N ARG A 444 -32.15 3.81 13.12
CA ARG A 444 -33.43 4.14 13.75
C ARG A 444 -33.45 3.53 15.14
N LEU A 445 -33.49 4.37 16.16
CA LEU A 445 -33.66 3.93 17.55
C LEU A 445 -35.13 3.55 17.81
N GLY A 446 -35.51 2.33 17.40
CA GLY A 446 -36.87 1.80 17.53
C GLY A 446 -37.25 1.37 18.96
N SER A 447 -38.48 0.88 19.16
CA SER A 447 -38.94 0.34 20.45
C SER A 447 -38.07 -0.79 20.98
N ASP A 448 -37.67 -1.70 20.09
CA ASP A 448 -36.97 -2.93 20.46
C ASP A 448 -35.55 -2.61 20.91
N ALA A 449 -34.84 -1.77 20.16
CA ALA A 449 -33.51 -1.26 20.52
C ALA A 449 -33.54 -0.50 21.86
N ARG A 450 -34.50 0.40 22.05
CA ARG A 450 -34.67 1.10 23.36
C ARG A 450 -34.92 0.13 24.51
N SER A 451 -35.70 -0.93 24.28
CA SER A 451 -36.00 -1.91 25.32
C SER A 451 -34.76 -2.73 25.67
N LYS A 452 -33.92 -3.09 24.67
CA LYS A 452 -32.63 -3.74 24.90
C LYS A 452 -31.68 -2.85 25.70
N ILE A 453 -31.48 -1.61 25.25
CA ILE A 453 -30.59 -0.64 25.92
C ILE A 453 -31.04 -0.39 27.36
N LYS A 454 -32.35 -0.21 27.58
CA LYS A 454 -32.89 -0.11 28.93
C LYS A 454 -32.54 -1.32 29.79
N ASN A 455 -32.66 -2.53 29.25
CA ASN A 455 -32.32 -3.75 29.99
C ASN A 455 -30.82 -3.83 30.30
N TYR A 456 -29.94 -3.40 29.39
CA TYR A 456 -28.50 -3.34 29.63
C TYR A 456 -28.20 -2.42 30.82
N ILE A 457 -28.74 -1.19 30.77
CA ILE A 457 -28.60 -0.19 31.84
C ILE A 457 -29.17 -0.74 33.15
N ASP A 458 -30.44 -1.14 33.19
CA ASP A 458 -31.10 -1.65 34.41
C ASP A 458 -30.36 -2.84 35.04
N THR A 459 -29.73 -3.69 34.22
CA THR A 459 -28.99 -4.87 34.70
C THR A 459 -27.65 -4.47 35.30
N LYS A 460 -26.91 -3.59 34.63
CA LYS A 460 -25.62 -3.10 35.12
C LYS A 460 -25.78 -2.17 36.34
N ASP A 461 -26.83 -1.35 36.34
CA ASP A 461 -27.15 -0.38 37.40
C ASP A 461 -27.51 -1.05 38.76
N GLN A 462 -27.81 -2.36 38.75
CA GLN A 462 -27.97 -3.15 39.99
C GLN A 462 -26.65 -3.37 40.74
N GLN A 463 -25.52 -3.23 40.06
CA GLN A 463 -24.19 -3.58 40.57
C GLN A 463 -23.22 -2.40 40.52
N HIS A 464 -23.39 -1.50 39.57
CA HIS A 464 -22.47 -0.40 39.25
C HIS A 464 -23.26 0.88 38.94
N ASP A 465 -22.68 2.07 39.10
CA ASP A 465 -23.38 3.32 38.77
C ASP A 465 -23.17 3.66 37.29
N VAL A 466 -24.16 3.31 36.45
CA VAL A 466 -24.09 3.61 35.01
C VAL A 466 -24.46 5.07 34.79
N GLU A 467 -23.58 5.87 34.22
CA GLU A 467 -23.86 7.29 33.95
C GLU A 467 -24.19 7.53 32.47
N TRP A 468 -23.51 6.82 31.56
CA TRP A 468 -23.60 7.05 30.12
C TRP A 468 -23.90 5.76 29.35
N PHE A 469 -24.66 5.91 28.26
CA PHE A 469 -24.83 4.89 27.25
C PHE A 469 -24.62 5.48 25.86
N LEU A 470 -23.63 4.97 25.12
CA LEU A 470 -23.35 5.38 23.75
C LEU A 470 -23.99 4.42 22.75
N ILE A 471 -24.57 4.97 21.70
CA ILE A 471 -24.95 4.22 20.50
C ILE A 471 -24.06 4.75 19.38
N ILE A 472 -23.21 3.89 18.82
CA ILE A 472 -22.25 4.26 17.78
C ILE A 472 -22.72 3.67 16.45
N ALA A 473 -22.93 4.51 15.44
CA ALA A 473 -23.44 4.11 14.13
C ALA A 473 -22.94 5.03 13.02
N PRO A 474 -23.02 4.66 11.72
CA PRO A 474 -22.61 5.55 10.63
C PRO A 474 -23.35 6.89 10.63
N ASP A 475 -24.67 6.83 10.80
CA ASP A 475 -25.53 8.02 10.88
C ASP A 475 -26.87 7.69 11.56
N PHE A 476 -27.62 8.71 11.94
CA PHE A 476 -28.88 8.60 12.68
C PHE A 476 -30.02 9.31 11.97
N THR A 477 -31.23 8.78 12.14
CA THR A 477 -32.44 9.52 11.74
C THR A 477 -32.79 10.60 12.77
N ASP A 478 -33.45 11.69 12.36
CA ASP A 478 -33.96 12.73 13.28
C ASP A 478 -34.83 12.15 14.42
N GLN A 479 -35.59 11.10 14.11
CA GLN A 479 -36.43 10.42 15.09
C GLN A 479 -35.61 9.66 16.14
N ALA A 480 -34.38 9.22 15.80
CA ALA A 480 -33.50 8.56 16.74
C ALA A 480 -33.09 9.50 17.88
N ALA A 481 -32.78 10.77 17.58
CA ALA A 481 -32.46 11.78 18.60
C ALA A 481 -33.64 11.98 19.57
N THR A 482 -34.85 12.17 19.03
CA THR A 482 -36.08 12.27 19.85
C THR A 482 -36.29 11.04 20.73
N ASN A 483 -36.02 9.85 20.19
CA ASN A 483 -36.21 8.60 20.91
C ASN A 483 -35.12 8.36 21.97
N ALA A 484 -33.91 8.88 21.76
CA ALA A 484 -32.82 8.85 22.72
C ALA A 484 -33.16 9.72 23.94
N THR A 485 -33.63 10.96 23.72
CA THR A 485 -34.12 11.83 24.79
C THR A 485 -35.28 11.21 25.57
N GLN A 486 -36.21 10.54 24.89
CA GLN A 486 -37.29 9.81 25.58
C GLN A 486 -36.76 8.65 26.43
N LEU A 487 -35.73 7.95 25.98
CA LEU A 487 -35.12 6.86 26.72
C LEU A 487 -34.36 7.40 27.94
N GLU A 488 -33.56 8.45 27.76
CA GLU A 488 -32.85 9.18 28.82
C GLU A 488 -33.84 9.61 29.93
N MET A 489 -34.98 10.20 29.58
CA MET A 489 -36.03 10.54 30.56
C MET A 489 -36.62 9.33 31.30
N GLN A 490 -36.58 8.14 30.71
CA GLN A 490 -37.10 6.91 31.32
C GLN A 490 -36.09 6.23 32.24
N VAL A 491 -34.80 6.25 31.89
CA VAL A 491 -33.74 5.59 32.64
C VAL A 491 -33.02 6.53 33.61
N GLY A 492 -33.10 7.84 33.39
CA GLY A 492 -32.42 8.85 34.19
C GLY A 492 -30.90 8.89 34.02
N LYS A 493 -30.39 8.33 32.91
CA LYS A 493 -28.97 8.23 32.54
C LYS A 493 -28.79 8.79 31.13
N ASP A 494 -27.62 9.34 30.82
CA ASP A 494 -27.36 10.00 29.54
C ASP A 494 -27.30 8.99 28.39
N ILE A 495 -28.07 9.25 27.33
CA ILE A 495 -28.09 8.42 26.12
C ILE A 495 -27.55 9.25 24.95
N ARG A 496 -26.40 8.85 24.43
CA ARG A 496 -25.70 9.55 23.34
C ARG A 496 -25.73 8.80 22.03
N LEU A 497 -25.99 9.53 20.95
CA LEU A 497 -25.86 9.03 19.58
C LEU A 497 -24.55 9.56 19.01
N VAL A 498 -23.59 8.69 18.72
CA VAL A 498 -22.27 9.08 18.24
C VAL A 498 -22.11 8.57 16.82
N ARG A 499 -21.86 9.46 15.84
CA ARG A 499 -21.57 8.99 14.50
C ARG A 499 -20.18 8.36 14.47
N ALA A 500 -19.99 7.33 13.66
CA ALA A 500 -18.67 6.71 13.48
C ALA A 500 -17.60 7.74 13.07
N ALA A 501 -17.96 8.65 12.16
CA ALA A 501 -17.11 9.79 11.77
C ALA A 501 -16.75 10.71 12.95
N ASP A 502 -17.75 11.06 13.78
CA ASP A 502 -17.52 11.95 14.93
C ASP A 502 -16.67 11.25 16.01
N PHE A 503 -16.80 9.93 16.19
CA PHE A 503 -15.98 9.13 17.10
C PHE A 503 -14.54 9.01 16.62
N LYS A 504 -14.33 8.73 15.32
CA LYS A 504 -13.01 8.70 14.68
C LYS A 504 -12.32 10.07 14.82
N GLN A 505 -13.02 11.15 14.51
CA GLN A 505 -12.48 12.50 14.61
C GLN A 505 -12.07 12.86 16.05
N LEU A 506 -12.85 12.42 17.06
CA LEU A 506 -12.47 12.59 18.46
C LEU A 506 -11.20 11.82 18.80
N ALA A 507 -11.06 10.58 18.32
CA ALA A 507 -9.89 9.74 18.54
C ALA A 507 -8.62 10.34 17.91
N GLU A 508 -8.70 10.79 16.65
CA GLU A 508 -7.60 11.49 15.96
C GLU A 508 -7.20 12.76 16.73
N LEU A 509 -8.17 13.60 17.10
CA LEU A 509 -7.92 14.81 17.89
C LEU A 509 -7.23 14.50 19.22
N TRP A 510 -7.72 13.50 19.95
CA TRP A 510 -7.15 13.12 21.24
C TRP A 510 -5.70 12.66 21.09
N ARG A 511 -5.43 11.77 20.14
CA ARG A 511 -4.10 11.25 19.82
C ARG A 511 -3.13 12.38 19.47
N ASP A 512 -3.57 13.34 18.66
CA ASP A 512 -2.71 14.39 18.12
C ASP A 512 -2.47 15.54 19.11
N GLU A 513 -3.46 15.92 19.92
CA GLU A 513 -3.39 17.11 20.77
C GLU A 513 -3.20 16.83 22.27
N TYR A 514 -3.66 15.70 22.80
CA TYR A 514 -3.81 15.50 24.25
C TYR A 514 -3.18 14.23 24.82
N ALA A 515 -3.00 13.18 24.01
CA ALA A 515 -2.54 11.88 24.46
C ALA A 515 -1.14 11.94 25.11
N ASP A 516 -1.02 11.29 26.26
CA ASP A 516 0.20 11.14 27.06
C ASP A 516 0.03 9.90 27.95
N GLU A 517 1.12 9.27 28.40
CA GLU A 517 1.08 8.02 29.20
C GLU A 517 0.25 8.17 30.49
N ASP A 518 0.19 9.38 31.05
CA ASP A 518 -0.51 9.70 32.30
C ASP A 518 -1.92 10.30 32.09
N ARG A 519 -2.43 10.33 30.86
CA ARG A 519 -3.71 10.97 30.53
C ARG A 519 -4.71 10.01 29.94
N GLU A 520 -5.91 10.01 30.53
CA GLU A 520 -7.09 9.31 30.01
C GLU A 520 -8.09 10.32 29.47
N LEU A 521 -8.86 9.93 28.44
CA LEU A 521 -9.98 10.75 27.97
C LEU A 521 -11.02 10.87 29.10
N PRO A 522 -11.41 12.09 29.50
CA PRO A 522 -12.47 12.28 30.49
C PRO A 522 -13.82 11.84 29.91
N LEU A 523 -14.46 10.80 30.46
CA LEU A 523 -15.75 10.30 29.96
C LEU A 523 -16.87 11.35 30.06
N SER A 524 -16.68 12.39 30.88
CA SER A 524 -17.56 13.55 30.96
C SER A 524 -17.72 14.31 29.63
N ILE A 525 -16.82 14.14 28.66
CA ILE A 525 -16.99 14.74 27.33
C ILE A 525 -18.25 14.25 26.62
N PHE A 526 -18.80 13.09 27.01
CA PHE A 526 -20.04 12.56 26.47
C PHE A 526 -21.30 13.10 27.17
N TYR A 527 -21.20 14.02 28.15
CA TYR A 527 -22.36 14.55 28.87
C TYR A 527 -23.38 15.26 27.98
N GLY A 528 -24.66 14.97 28.23
CA GLY A 528 -25.86 15.67 27.74
C GLY A 528 -26.80 14.79 26.89
N SER A 529 -27.68 15.44 26.11
CA SER A 529 -28.71 14.76 25.30
C SER A 529 -28.55 15.02 23.79
N GLU A 530 -28.95 14.06 22.94
CA GLU A 530 -28.90 14.08 21.46
C GLU A 530 -27.61 13.55 20.81
N VAL A 531 -27.38 13.90 19.54
CA VAL A 531 -26.22 13.50 18.74
C VAL A 531 -24.97 14.20 19.28
N PHE A 532 -23.89 13.44 19.41
CA PHE A 532 -22.59 13.93 19.85
C PHE A 532 -22.04 14.98 18.87
N ASP A 533 -21.40 16.01 19.42
CA ASP A 533 -20.81 17.13 18.69
C ASP A 533 -19.33 17.22 19.05
N VAL A 534 -18.48 16.83 18.11
CA VAL A 534 -17.03 16.80 18.29
C VAL A 534 -16.44 18.20 18.48
N ASP A 535 -17.03 19.25 17.90
CA ASP A 535 -16.56 20.63 18.08
C ASP A 535 -16.81 21.10 19.52
N ALA A 536 -17.97 20.73 20.08
CA ALA A 536 -18.30 21.00 21.47
C ALA A 536 -17.38 20.25 22.43
N ALA A 537 -17.10 18.96 22.15
CA ALA A 537 -16.16 18.16 22.93
C ALA A 537 -14.74 18.74 22.88
N THR A 538 -14.29 19.19 21.71
CA THR A 538 -12.99 19.86 21.51
C THR A 538 -12.86 21.11 22.39
N ALA A 539 -13.92 21.93 22.47
CA ALA A 539 -13.92 23.12 23.30
C ALA A 539 -13.86 22.79 24.82
N LEU A 540 -14.49 21.69 25.24
CA LEU A 540 -14.42 21.20 26.62
C LEU A 540 -13.01 20.70 26.96
N LEU A 541 -12.42 19.86 26.11
CA LEU A 541 -11.05 19.36 26.29
C LEU A 541 -10.04 20.50 26.39
N LYS A 542 -10.16 21.53 25.53
CA LYS A 542 -9.34 22.74 25.60
C LYS A 542 -9.50 23.49 26.92
N THR A 543 -10.66 23.44 27.54
CA THR A 543 -10.90 24.10 28.84
C THR A 543 -10.36 23.27 30.00
N GLU A 544 -10.45 21.95 29.90
CA GLU A 544 -10.02 21.00 30.92
C GLU A 544 -8.50 20.86 31.00
N PHE A 545 -7.82 20.95 29.85
CA PHE A 545 -6.37 20.76 29.72
C PHE A 545 -5.57 22.06 29.43
N ALA A 546 -6.21 23.24 29.46
CA ALA A 546 -5.52 24.55 29.45
C ALA A 546 -4.95 24.90 30.82
#